data_AF-A0A554KLX6-F1
#
_entry.id   AF-A0A554KLX6-F1
#
_cell.length_a   1.000
_cell.length_b   1.000
_cell.length_c   1.000
_cell.angle_alpha   90.00
_cell.angle_beta   90.00
_cell.angle_gamma   90.00
#
_symmetry.space_group_name_H-M   'P 1'
#
loop_
_entity.id
_entity.type
_entity.pdbx_description
1 polymer ?
#
loop_
_entity_poly.entity_id
_entity_poly.type
_entity_poly.pdbx_seq_one_letter_code
_entity_poly.pdbx_strand_id
1 'polypeptide(L)'
;MEHNHDQPKAQENTPLFEREDVRSFITNRKIASEDFRLIEKIASLPRDVIVRNFHNLFNLSKEQSASEIKYLIQSAASVEEKEGYETMLEFHDKYGWMVSWHLVRTLESM
;
A
#
# COMPACT_ATOMS: atom_id res chain seq x y z
N MET A 1 34.05 -20.88 -1.55
CA MET A 1 33.28 -19.62 -1.60
C MET A 1 31.84 -20.01 -1.82
N GLU A 2 31.08 -20.22 -0.75
CA GLU A 2 29.65 -20.48 -0.84
C GLU A 2 28.94 -19.13 -0.79
N HIS A 3 28.25 -18.77 -1.87
CA HIS A 3 27.37 -17.61 -1.89
C HIS A 3 26.08 -17.98 -1.17
N ASN A 4 25.99 -17.63 0.11
CA ASN A 4 24.73 -17.55 0.82
C ASN A 4 23.91 -16.41 0.18
N HIS A 5 22.95 -16.79 -0.67
CA HIS A 5 21.87 -15.92 -1.10
C HIS A 5 20.88 -15.82 0.07
N ASP A 6 21.16 -14.89 0.98
CA ASP A 6 20.22 -14.47 2.03
C ASP A 6 19.09 -13.70 1.35
N GLN A 7 18.12 -14.43 0.78
CA GLN A 7 16.84 -13.84 0.39
C GLN A 7 16.09 -13.48 1.67
N PRO A 8 15.59 -12.24 1.83
CA PRO A 8 14.84 -11.85 3.01
C PRO A 8 13.46 -12.52 2.98
N LYS A 9 13.38 -13.78 3.40
CA LYS A 9 12.14 -14.57 3.58
C LYS A 9 11.30 -14.13 4.80
N ALA A 10 11.74 -13.10 5.52
CA ALA A 10 11.14 -12.71 6.79
C ALA A 10 9.82 -11.94 6.64
N GLN A 11 9.54 -11.33 5.49
CA GLN A 11 8.36 -10.47 5.30
C GLN A 11 7.11 -11.17 4.78
N GLU A 12 7.20 -12.41 4.28
CA GLU A 12 6.04 -13.12 3.71
C GLU A 12 5.20 -13.89 4.75
N ASN A 13 5.64 -13.97 6.01
CA ASN A 13 4.96 -14.75 7.07
C ASN A 13 4.10 -13.88 8.02
N THR A 14 3.79 -12.63 7.65
CA THR A 14 2.86 -11.82 8.44
C THR A 14 1.41 -12.28 8.17
N PRO A 15 0.51 -12.30 9.18
CA PRO A 15 -0.89 -12.72 8.99
C PRO A 15 -1.64 -11.98 7.87
N LEU A 16 -1.19 -10.76 7.53
CA LEU A 16 -1.67 -9.99 6.39
C LEU A 16 -1.50 -10.75 5.06
N PHE A 17 -0.33 -11.32 4.82
CA PHE A 17 0.01 -12.01 3.57
C PHE A 17 -0.50 -13.45 3.50
N GLU A 18 -1.05 -13.97 4.59
CA GLU A 18 -1.75 -15.26 4.59
C GLU A 18 -3.19 -15.14 4.07
N ARG A 19 -3.76 -13.93 4.07
CA ARG A 19 -5.12 -13.69 3.59
C ARG A 19 -5.24 -13.92 2.09
N GLU A 20 -6.29 -14.64 1.69
CA GLU A 20 -6.53 -15.01 0.29
C GLU A 20 -6.69 -13.79 -0.63
N ASP A 21 -7.35 -12.72 -0.16
CA ASP A 21 -7.56 -11.49 -0.92
C ASP A 21 -6.25 -10.74 -1.17
N VAL A 22 -5.39 -10.62 -0.16
CA VAL A 22 -4.05 -10.01 -0.27
C VAL A 22 -3.14 -10.84 -1.18
N ARG A 23 -3.12 -12.18 -1.04
CA ARG A 23 -2.34 -13.06 -1.92
C ARG A 23 -2.78 -12.98 -3.37
N SER A 24 -4.10 -12.95 -3.59
CA SER A 24 -4.68 -12.80 -4.91
C SER A 24 -4.32 -11.45 -5.51
N PHE A 25 -4.37 -10.36 -4.74
CA PHE A 25 -3.94 -9.04 -5.16
C PHE A 25 -2.47 -9.03 -5.60
N ILE A 26 -1.56 -9.50 -4.73
CA ILE A 26 -0.11 -9.54 -4.98
C ILE A 26 0.19 -10.31 -6.27
N THR A 27 -0.41 -11.49 -6.42
CA THR A 27 -0.21 -12.35 -7.59
C THR A 27 -0.76 -11.71 -8.87
N ASN A 28 -2.00 -11.22 -8.84
CA ASN A 28 -2.68 -10.67 -10.01
C ASN A 28 -2.13 -9.32 -10.46
N ARG A 29 -1.50 -8.57 -9.56
CA ARG A 29 -0.87 -7.28 -9.85
C ARG A 29 0.64 -7.35 -9.96
N LYS A 30 1.22 -8.55 -9.79
CA LYS A 30 2.66 -8.82 -9.89
C LYS A 30 3.47 -7.88 -8.99
N ILE A 31 3.03 -7.72 -7.76
CA ILE A 31 3.74 -6.90 -6.78
C ILE A 31 5.06 -7.61 -6.43
N ALA A 32 6.15 -6.86 -6.53
CA ALA A 32 7.48 -7.36 -6.20
C ALA A 32 7.62 -7.57 -4.69
N SER A 33 8.32 -8.63 -4.29
CA SER A 33 8.47 -9.02 -2.87
C SER A 33 9.11 -7.93 -2.02
N GLU A 34 10.01 -7.12 -2.59
CA GLU A 34 10.63 -6.00 -1.89
C GLU A 34 9.65 -4.87 -1.49
N ASP A 35 8.47 -4.83 -2.11
CA ASP A 35 7.44 -3.82 -1.83
C ASP A 35 6.38 -4.31 -0.83
N PHE A 36 6.51 -5.52 -0.30
CA PHE A 36 5.57 -6.02 0.71
C PHE A 36 5.58 -5.12 1.95
N ARG A 37 6.74 -4.54 2.27
CA ARG A 37 6.88 -3.51 3.30
C ARG A 37 5.96 -2.30 3.08
N LEU A 38 5.71 -1.91 1.82
CA LEU A 38 4.82 -0.80 1.50
C LEU A 38 3.38 -1.17 1.80
N ILE A 39 2.97 -2.37 1.39
CA ILE A 39 1.62 -2.91 1.68
C ILE A 39 1.40 -3.00 3.19
N GLU A 40 2.37 -3.53 3.93
CA GLU A 40 2.30 -3.67 5.39
C GLU A 40 2.15 -2.31 6.10
N LYS A 41 2.96 -1.32 5.69
CA LYS A 41 2.91 0.04 6.25
C LYS A 41 1.63 0.80 5.87
N ILE A 42 1.05 0.54 4.69
CA ILE A 42 -0.27 1.08 4.33
C ILE A 42 -1.37 0.39 5.14
N ALA A 43 -1.28 -0.94 5.32
CA ALA A 43 -2.24 -1.74 6.08
C ALA A 43 -2.22 -1.44 7.59
N SER A 44 -1.13 -0.87 8.11
CA SER A 44 -1.06 -0.44 9.51
C SER A 44 -1.85 0.83 9.80
N LEU A 45 -2.27 1.59 8.76
CA LEU A 45 -3.12 2.75 8.96
C LEU A 45 -4.50 2.34 9.49
N PRO A 46 -5.14 3.17 10.33
CA PRO A 46 -6.51 2.91 10.75
C PRO A 46 -7.43 2.74 9.53
N ARG A 47 -8.29 1.74 9.55
CA ARG A 47 -9.23 1.46 8.45
C ARG A 47 -10.02 2.70 8.02
N ASP A 48 -10.45 3.51 8.98
CA ASP A 48 -11.19 4.75 8.71
C ASP A 48 -10.34 5.78 7.93
N VAL A 49 -9.03 5.82 8.16
CA VAL A 49 -8.09 6.66 7.39
C VAL A 49 -7.98 6.12 5.95
N ILE A 50 -7.81 4.81 5.79
CA ILE A 50 -7.73 4.16 4.47
C ILE A 50 -9.00 4.43 3.65
N VAL A 51 -10.18 4.19 4.25
CA VAL A 51 -11.47 4.41 3.60
C VAL A 51 -11.67 5.89 3.30
N ARG A 52 -11.57 6.77 4.30
CA ARG A 52 -11.92 8.18 4.12
C ARG A 52 -10.98 8.90 3.15
N ASN A 53 -9.69 8.62 3.24
CA ASN A 53 -8.67 9.41 2.56
C ASN A 53 -8.25 8.77 1.23
N PHE A 54 -8.23 7.44 1.11
CA PHE A 54 -7.79 6.78 -0.13
C PHE A 54 -8.92 6.26 -1.00
N HIS A 55 -9.98 5.65 -0.44
CA HIS A 55 -11.09 5.13 -1.26
C HIS A 55 -11.73 6.25 -2.10
N ASN A 56 -12.03 7.37 -1.44
CA ASN A 56 -12.63 8.53 -2.09
C ASN A 56 -11.69 9.14 -3.14
N LEU A 57 -10.42 9.30 -2.78
CA LEU A 57 -9.39 9.84 -3.66
C LEU A 57 -9.23 8.99 -4.93
N PHE A 58 -9.14 7.67 -4.79
CA PHE A 58 -8.94 6.81 -5.96
C PHE A 58 -10.20 6.62 -6.81
N ASN A 59 -11.40 6.73 -6.21
CA ASN A 59 -12.65 6.71 -6.99
C ASN A 59 -12.87 7.99 -7.79
N LEU A 60 -12.50 9.15 -7.23
CA LEU A 60 -12.83 10.46 -7.81
C LEU A 60 -11.71 11.00 -8.71
N SER A 61 -10.47 10.88 -8.26
CA SER A 61 -9.38 11.71 -8.82
C SER A 61 -8.54 10.98 -9.88
N LYS A 62 -8.69 9.66 -10.07
CA LYS A 62 -7.99 8.86 -11.09
C LYS A 62 -6.52 9.28 -11.29
N GLU A 63 -6.18 9.95 -12.39
CA GLU A 63 -4.82 10.41 -12.74
C GLU A 63 -4.30 11.55 -11.84
N GLN A 64 -5.19 12.26 -11.15
CA GLN A 64 -4.85 13.33 -10.19
C GLN A 64 -4.61 12.79 -8.78
N SER A 65 -4.75 11.49 -8.54
CA SER A 65 -4.54 10.85 -7.25
C SER A 65 -3.18 11.19 -6.62
N ALA A 66 -2.11 11.27 -7.41
CA ALA A 66 -0.78 11.60 -6.89
C ALA A 66 -0.73 13.00 -6.27
N SER A 67 -1.41 13.99 -6.88
CA SER A 67 -1.49 15.36 -6.35
C SER A 67 -2.31 15.43 -5.07
N GLU A 68 -3.40 14.68 -5.01
CA GLU A 68 -4.25 14.57 -3.81
C GLU A 68 -3.50 13.89 -2.65
N ILE A 69 -2.72 12.84 -2.93
CA ILE A 69 -1.89 12.19 -1.90
C ILE A 69 -0.85 13.18 -1.38
N LYS A 70 -0.23 13.99 -2.24
CA LYS A 70 0.69 15.06 -1.82
C LYS A 70 0.00 16.10 -0.92
N TYR A 71 -1.26 16.42 -1.18
CA TYR A 71 -2.04 17.29 -0.30
C TYR A 71 -2.30 16.64 1.08
N LEU A 72 -2.63 15.34 1.10
CA LEU A 72 -2.76 14.58 2.36
C LEU A 72 -1.45 14.57 3.17
N ILE A 73 -0.30 14.40 2.51
CA ILE A 73 1.02 14.47 3.16
C ILE A 73 1.25 15.83 3.84
N GLN A 74 0.84 16.92 3.17
CA GLN A 74 0.99 18.28 3.71
C GLN A 74 0.01 18.59 4.85
N SER A 75 -1.13 17.91 4.88
CA SER A 75 -2.21 18.12 5.85
C SER A 75 -2.32 17.04 6.93
N ALA A 76 -1.35 16.11 6.97
CA ALA A 76 -1.35 14.98 7.89
C ALA A 76 -1.44 15.44 9.36
N ALA A 77 -2.33 14.80 10.12
CA ALA A 77 -2.57 15.16 11.52
C ALA A 77 -1.48 14.60 12.46
N SER A 78 -0.70 13.61 11.99
CA SER A 78 0.35 12.95 12.76
C SER A 78 1.51 12.50 11.87
N VAL A 79 2.65 12.20 12.50
CA VAL A 79 3.81 11.61 11.81
C VAL A 79 3.43 10.26 11.18
N GLU A 80 2.63 9.46 11.87
CA GLU A 80 2.20 8.14 11.41
C GLU A 80 1.30 8.23 10.16
N GLU A 81 0.34 9.15 10.15
CA GLU A 81 -0.46 9.42 8.95
C GLU A 81 0.40 9.89 7.78
N LYS A 82 1.33 10.81 8.05
CA LYS A 82 2.22 11.34 7.02
C LYS A 82 3.07 10.23 6.38
N GLU A 83 3.69 9.39 7.20
CA GLU A 83 4.48 8.25 6.72
C GLU A 83 3.62 7.27 5.92
N GLY A 84 2.38 7.02 6.34
CA GLY A 84 1.44 6.19 5.60
C GLY A 84 1.05 6.79 4.24
N TYR A 85 0.82 8.11 4.16
CA TYR A 85 0.55 8.80 2.90
C TYR A 85 1.77 8.83 1.97
N GLU A 86 2.97 9.03 2.52
CA GLU A 86 4.22 8.95 1.77
C GLU A 86 4.43 7.54 1.20
N THR A 87 4.16 6.51 2.00
CA THR A 87 4.21 5.10 1.56
C THR A 87 3.18 4.83 0.45
N MET A 88 1.96 5.36 0.58
CA MET A 88 0.94 5.24 -0.47
C MET A 88 1.37 5.95 -1.76
N LEU A 89 2.04 7.11 -1.66
CA LEU A 89 2.59 7.82 -2.82
C LEU A 89 3.71 7.00 -3.49
N GLU A 90 4.63 6.42 -2.72
CA GLU A 90 5.67 5.53 -3.25
C GLU A 90 5.06 4.33 -4.00
N PHE A 91 4.08 3.67 -3.38
CA PHE A 91 3.37 2.55 -4.01
C PHE A 91 2.64 3.01 -5.29
N HIS A 92 1.98 4.16 -5.23
CA HIS A 92 1.27 4.73 -6.36
C HIS A 92 2.19 5.09 -7.53
N ASP A 93 3.33 5.72 -7.27
CA ASP A 93 4.28 6.09 -8.31
C ASP A 93 4.91 4.86 -8.97
N LYS A 94 5.08 3.76 -8.22
CA LYS A 94 5.64 2.51 -8.74
C LYS A 94 4.63 1.68 -9.55
N TYR A 95 3.39 1.56 -9.07
CA TYR A 95 2.38 0.64 -9.64
C TYR A 95 1.21 1.31 -10.34
N GLY A 96 1.07 2.62 -10.20
CA GLY A 96 0.02 3.42 -10.80
C GLY A 96 -1.31 3.37 -10.06
N TRP A 97 -2.21 4.23 -10.52
CA TRP A 97 -3.54 4.43 -9.95
C TRP A 97 -4.36 3.15 -9.83
N MET A 98 -4.44 2.35 -10.90
CA MET A 98 -5.32 1.18 -10.91
C MET A 98 -4.90 0.13 -9.89
N VAL A 99 -3.59 -0.06 -9.70
CA VAL A 99 -3.08 -1.02 -8.71
C VAL A 99 -3.28 -0.48 -7.29
N SER A 100 -3.04 0.82 -7.10
CA SER A 100 -3.30 1.53 -5.84
C SER A 100 -4.76 1.43 -5.39
N TRP A 101 -5.70 1.62 -6.31
CA TRP A 101 -7.13 1.47 -6.03
C TRP A 101 -7.48 0.04 -5.61
N HIS A 102 -6.94 -0.97 -6.30
CA HIS A 102 -7.16 -2.37 -5.92
C HIS A 102 -6.56 -2.71 -4.55
N LEU A 103 -5.40 -2.14 -4.20
CA LEU A 103 -4.82 -2.31 -2.87
C LEU A 103 -5.78 -1.78 -1.82
N VAL A 104 -6.25 -0.54 -1.97
CA VAL A 104 -7.18 0.09 -1.01
C VAL A 104 -8.47 -0.72 -0.87
N ARG A 105 -9.04 -1.21 -1.97
CA ARG A 105 -10.19 -2.12 -1.96
C ARG A 105 -9.93 -3.44 -1.22
N THR A 106 -8.70 -3.95 -1.30
CA THR A 106 -8.27 -5.16 -0.58
C THR A 106 -8.07 -4.89 0.91
N LEU A 107 -7.66 -3.68 1.28
CA LEU A 107 -7.47 -3.29 2.69
C LEU A 107 -8.78 -2.84 3.37
N GLU A 108 -9.81 -2.50 2.61
CA GLU A 108 -11.13 -2.15 3.16
C GLU A 108 -11.89 -3.34 3.76
N SER A 109 -11.61 -4.55 3.29
CA SER A 109 -12.20 -5.79 3.79
C SER A 109 -11.50 -6.31 5.06
N MET A 110 -10.46 -5.62 5.55
CA MET A 110 -9.80 -5.96 6.81
C MET A 110 -10.61 -5.56 8.04
#